data_AF-A0A562NCM4-F1
#
_entry.id   AF-A0A562NCM4-F1
#
_cell.length_a   1.000
_cell.length_b   1.000
_cell.length_c   1.000
_cell.angle_alpha   90.00
_cell.angle_beta   90.00
_cell.angle_gamma   90.00
#
_symmetry.space_group_name_H-M   'P 1'
#
loop_
_entity.id
_entity.type
_entity.pdbx_description
1 polymer ?
#
loop_
_entity_poly.entity_id
_entity_poly.type
_entity_poly.pdbx_seq_one_letter_code
_entity_poly.pdbx_strand_id
1 'polypeptide(L)'
;MTHAQLAQSKVVSGFVDSLQEPRTPYISPKRLSQALGVKVANLAQLTGVHRNTLRNPSSERLQGRMREMVKVISAATELTGNVDKAIYWYRNEPIADYGHRTAAELVADGQVEAVLAFIRDLENGARG
;
A
#
# COMPACT_ATOMS: atom_id res chain seq x y z
N MET A 1 -15.26 20.13 -8.21
CA MET A 1 -14.38 19.32 -7.33
C MET A 1 -14.97 17.95 -6.96
N THR A 2 -16.30 17.75 -6.96
CA THR A 2 -16.95 16.49 -6.54
C THR A 2 -16.74 15.28 -7.47
N HIS A 3 -16.67 15.46 -8.79
CA HIS A 3 -16.55 14.34 -9.73
C HIS A 3 -15.18 13.65 -9.72
N ALA A 4 -14.09 14.41 -9.57
CA ALA A 4 -12.73 13.86 -9.56
C ALA A 4 -12.49 12.99 -8.31
N GLN A 5 -12.98 13.44 -7.16
CA GLN A 5 -12.84 12.71 -5.89
C GLN A 5 -13.67 11.42 -5.88
N LEU A 6 -14.87 11.42 -6.49
CA LEU A 6 -15.66 10.21 -6.69
C LEU A 6 -14.99 9.21 -7.64
N ALA A 7 -14.32 9.69 -8.68
CA ALA A 7 -13.58 8.84 -9.61
C ALA A 7 -12.39 8.17 -8.91
N GLN A 8 -11.60 8.93 -8.14
CA GLN A 8 -10.47 8.39 -7.36
C GLN A 8 -10.94 7.36 -6.32
N SER A 9 -12.05 7.61 -5.61
CA SER A 9 -12.62 6.65 -4.67
C SER A 9 -13.02 5.33 -5.34
N LYS A 10 -13.59 5.38 -6.56
CA LYS A 10 -13.88 4.17 -7.34
C LYS A 10 -12.63 3.40 -7.74
N VAL A 11 -11.56 4.10 -8.14
CA VAL A 11 -10.27 3.49 -8.47
C VAL A 11 -9.70 2.75 -7.25
N VAL A 12 -9.73 3.39 -6.08
CA VAL A 12 -9.28 2.78 -4.82
C VAL A 12 -10.15 1.59 -4.43
N SER A 13 -11.48 1.71 -4.50
CA SER A 13 -12.40 0.60 -4.19
C SER A 13 -12.12 -0.61 -5.09
N GLY A 14 -12.01 -0.40 -6.40
CA GLY A 14 -11.71 -1.47 -7.35
C GLY A 14 -10.36 -2.15 -7.08
N PHE A 15 -9.35 -1.37 -6.68
CA PHE A 15 -8.07 -1.93 -6.23
C PHE A 15 -8.24 -2.79 -4.98
N VAL A 16 -8.89 -2.29 -3.92
CA VAL A 16 -9.10 -3.05 -2.67
C VAL A 16 -9.90 -4.34 -2.93
N ASP A 17 -10.96 -4.27 -3.73
CA ASP A 17 -11.78 -5.42 -4.12
C ASP A 17 -10.95 -6.48 -4.86
N SER A 18 -10.02 -6.05 -5.72
CA SER A 18 -9.12 -6.96 -6.45
C SER A 18 -8.19 -7.76 -5.53
N LEU A 19 -7.94 -7.30 -4.30
CA LEU A 19 -7.02 -7.93 -3.35
C LEU A 19 -7.68 -8.98 -2.46
N GLN A 20 -9.01 -8.99 -2.35
CA GLN A 20 -9.74 -9.87 -1.43
C GLN A 20 -9.45 -11.35 -1.71
N GLU A 21 -9.26 -12.17 -0.67
CA GLU A 21 -9.25 -13.62 -0.82
C GLU A 21 -10.71 -14.12 -1.01
N PRO A 22 -11.02 -14.89 -2.08
CA PRO A 22 -12.40 -15.27 -2.42
C PRO A 22 -13.21 -15.83 -1.26
N ARG A 23 -14.40 -15.26 -1.04
CA ARG A 23 -15.36 -15.66 0.01
C ARG A 23 -14.83 -15.48 1.44
N THR A 24 -13.86 -14.60 1.64
CA THR A 24 -13.33 -14.26 2.97
C THR A 24 -13.24 -12.75 3.16
N PRO A 25 -13.18 -12.23 4.40
CA PRO A 25 -12.97 -10.80 4.66
C PRO A 25 -11.50 -10.38 4.58
N TYR A 26 -10.57 -11.29 4.24
CA TYR A 26 -9.13 -11.07 4.36
C TYR A 26 -8.50 -10.70 3.01
N ILE A 27 -7.39 -9.95 3.05
CA ILE A 27 -6.56 -9.67 1.89
C ILE A 27 -5.79 -10.94 1.51
N SER A 28 -5.79 -11.28 0.23
CA SER A 28 -5.02 -12.41 -0.31
C SER A 28 -3.54 -12.05 -0.45
N PRO A 29 -2.60 -12.75 0.22
CA PRO A 29 -1.16 -12.53 0.01
C PRO A 29 -0.73 -12.75 -1.43
N LYS A 30 -1.40 -13.67 -2.15
CA LYS A 30 -1.14 -13.95 -3.56
C LYS A 30 -1.50 -12.75 -4.43
N ARG A 31 -2.73 -12.24 -4.31
CA ARG A 31 -3.21 -11.12 -5.12
C ARG A 31 -2.43 -9.84 -4.83
N LEU A 32 -2.13 -9.57 -3.56
CA LEU A 32 -1.29 -8.44 -3.18
C LEU A 32 0.13 -8.55 -3.75
N SER A 33 0.76 -9.73 -3.69
CA SER A 33 2.08 -9.92 -4.30
C SER A 33 2.08 -9.70 -5.81
N GLN A 34 1.01 -10.12 -6.49
CA GLN A 34 0.85 -9.93 -7.93
C GLN A 34 0.70 -8.46 -8.29
N ALA A 35 -0.14 -7.71 -7.56
CA ALA A 35 -0.29 -6.27 -7.74
C ALA A 35 1.04 -5.54 -7.52
N LEU A 36 1.79 -5.94 -6.50
CA LEU A 36 3.10 -5.38 -6.21
C LEU A 36 4.18 -5.81 -7.20
N GLY A 37 3.95 -6.79 -8.08
CA GLY A 37 4.97 -7.32 -8.99
C GLY A 37 6.10 -8.05 -8.26
N VAL A 38 5.80 -8.76 -7.17
CA VAL A 38 6.77 -9.55 -6.40
C VAL A 38 6.30 -10.99 -6.21
N LYS A 39 7.24 -11.90 -5.91
CA LYS A 39 6.87 -13.26 -5.49
C LYS A 39 6.23 -13.20 -4.10
N VAL A 40 5.23 -14.06 -3.83
CA VAL A 40 4.60 -14.19 -2.51
C VAL A 40 5.64 -14.38 -1.39
N ALA A 41 6.70 -15.14 -1.65
CA ALA A 41 7.79 -15.37 -0.69
C ALA A 41 8.51 -14.08 -0.27
N ASN A 42 8.56 -13.09 -1.15
CA ASN A 42 9.20 -11.79 -0.89
C ASN A 42 8.26 -10.81 -0.17
N LEU A 43 6.97 -11.15 -0.03
CA LEU A 43 6.01 -10.32 0.69
C LEU A 43 6.38 -10.19 2.17
N ALA A 44 7.06 -11.18 2.74
CA ALA A 44 7.57 -11.14 4.12
C ALA A 44 8.49 -9.93 4.38
N GLN A 45 9.36 -9.61 3.42
CA GLN A 45 10.26 -8.45 3.53
C GLN A 45 9.46 -7.13 3.49
N LEU A 46 8.52 -7.01 2.56
CA LEU A 46 7.69 -5.80 2.41
C LEU A 46 6.70 -5.59 3.55
N THR A 47 6.27 -6.68 4.19
CA THR A 47 5.38 -6.66 5.36
C THR A 47 6.14 -6.64 6.68
N GLY A 48 7.47 -6.69 6.70
CA GLY A 48 8.28 -6.78 7.93
C GLY A 48 7.90 -7.94 8.86
N VAL A 49 7.25 -9.00 8.36
CA VAL A 49 6.94 -10.21 9.16
C VAL A 49 7.86 -11.35 8.78
N HIS A 50 8.02 -12.29 9.71
CA HIS A 50 8.76 -13.52 9.43
C HIS A 50 8.03 -14.36 8.37
N ARG A 51 8.79 -15.03 7.49
CA ARG A 51 8.24 -15.87 6.41
C ARG A 51 7.23 -16.93 6.86
N ASN A 52 7.35 -17.42 8.10
CA ASN A 52 6.42 -18.42 8.65
C ASN A 52 5.01 -17.84 8.85
N THR A 53 4.89 -16.53 9.07
CA THR A 53 3.60 -15.86 9.21
C THR A 53 2.79 -15.92 7.91
N LEU A 54 3.46 -15.98 6.74
CA LEU A 54 2.80 -16.16 5.44
C LEU A 54 2.10 -17.51 5.28
N ARG A 55 2.44 -18.52 6.10
CA ARG A 55 1.78 -19.84 6.07
C ARG A 55 0.36 -19.81 6.63
N ASN A 56 0.01 -18.77 7.40
CA ASN A 56 -1.33 -18.53 7.88
C ASN A 56 -1.87 -17.21 7.30
N PRO A 57 -2.45 -17.22 6.09
CA PRO A 57 -2.93 -16.03 5.41
C PRO A 57 -3.93 -15.21 6.24
N SER A 58 -4.75 -15.85 7.08
CA SER A 58 -5.75 -15.16 7.92
C SER A 58 -5.20 -14.67 9.26
N SER A 59 -3.89 -14.80 9.52
CA SER A 59 -3.27 -14.27 10.74
C SER A 59 -3.52 -12.76 10.84
N GLU A 60 -4.07 -12.31 11.97
CA GLU A 60 -4.28 -10.88 12.22
C GLU A 60 -3.00 -10.05 12.09
N ARG A 61 -1.86 -10.61 12.48
CA ARG A 61 -0.56 -9.94 12.30
C ARG A 61 -0.26 -9.70 10.82
N LEU A 62 -0.45 -10.71 9.96
CA LEU A 62 -0.20 -10.55 8.53
C LEU A 62 -1.21 -9.61 7.88
N GLN A 63 -2.48 -9.77 8.24
CA GLN A 63 -3.57 -8.95 7.72
C GLN A 63 -3.39 -7.47 8.11
N GLY A 64 -2.98 -7.18 9.34
CA GLY A 64 -2.64 -5.82 9.77
C GLY A 64 -1.57 -5.18 8.90
N ARG A 65 -0.48 -5.91 8.64
CA ARG A 65 0.63 -5.42 7.82
C ARG A 65 0.22 -5.22 6.35
N MET A 66 -0.56 -6.13 5.79
CA MET A 66 -1.10 -5.96 4.44
C MET A 66 -2.07 -4.79 4.35
N ARG A 67 -2.91 -4.57 5.38
CA ARG A 67 -3.81 -3.39 5.45
C ARG A 67 -3.03 -2.09 5.48
N GLU A 68 -1.90 -2.02 6.19
CA GLU A 68 -1.03 -0.84 6.22
C GLU A 68 -0.42 -0.53 4.84
N MET A 69 0.04 -1.56 4.11
CA MET A 69 0.51 -1.40 2.73
C MET A 69 -0.61 -0.87 1.83
N VAL A 70 -1.80 -1.47 1.90
CA VAL A 70 -2.96 -1.04 1.13
C VAL A 70 -3.36 0.40 1.47
N LYS A 71 -3.33 0.79 2.75
CA LYS A 71 -3.63 2.15 3.20
C LYS A 71 -2.71 3.19 2.53
N VAL A 72 -1.41 2.91 2.47
CA VAL A 72 -0.42 3.80 1.82
C VAL A 72 -0.62 3.85 0.31
N ILE A 73 -0.81 2.70 -0.35
CA ILE A 73 -1.02 2.65 -1.80
C ILE A 73 -2.32 3.37 -2.19
N SER A 74 -3.39 3.20 -1.42
CA SER A 74 -4.66 3.89 -1.63
C SER A 74 -4.50 5.41 -1.49
N ALA A 75 -3.82 5.90 -0.45
CA ALA A 75 -3.57 7.33 -0.27
C ALA A 75 -2.73 7.92 -1.42
N ALA A 76 -1.69 7.21 -1.88
CA ALA A 76 -0.93 7.61 -3.06
C ALA A 76 -1.76 7.53 -4.37
N THR A 77 -2.72 6.61 -4.44
CA THR A 77 -3.64 6.49 -5.58
C THR A 77 -4.61 7.68 -5.64
N GLU A 78 -5.06 8.20 -4.50
CA GLU A 78 -5.90 9.41 -4.44
C GLU A 78 -5.16 10.63 -5.03
N LEU A 79 -3.85 10.76 -4.76
CA LEU A 79 -3.01 11.80 -5.36
C LEU A 79 -2.77 11.60 -6.85
N THR A 80 -2.42 10.38 -7.26
CA THR A 80 -1.96 10.09 -8.63
C THR A 80 -3.09 9.78 -9.61
N GLY A 81 -4.27 9.43 -9.11
CA GLY A 81 -5.40 8.89 -9.89
C GLY A 81 -5.12 7.55 -10.56
N ASN A 82 -4.01 6.88 -10.24
CA ASN A 82 -3.56 5.67 -10.93
C ASN A 82 -2.81 4.71 -9.98
N VAL A 83 -3.37 3.51 -9.82
CA VAL A 83 -2.84 2.49 -8.91
C VAL A 83 -1.43 2.03 -9.30
N ASP A 84 -1.15 1.85 -10.59
CA ASP A 84 0.16 1.38 -11.06
C ASP A 84 1.26 2.41 -10.76
N LYS A 85 0.95 3.70 -10.92
CA LYS A 85 1.85 4.80 -10.53
C LYS A 85 2.08 4.83 -9.02
N ALA A 86 1.01 4.68 -8.23
CA ALA A 86 1.10 4.63 -6.78
C ALA A 86 1.96 3.45 -6.29
N ILE A 87 1.80 2.27 -6.88
CA ILE A 87 2.61 1.08 -6.59
C ILE A 87 4.07 1.30 -7.01
N TYR A 88 4.30 1.91 -8.18
CA TYR A 88 5.66 2.21 -8.64
C TYR A 88 6.38 3.17 -7.69
N TRP A 89 5.73 4.27 -7.30
CA TRP A 89 6.24 5.21 -6.30
C TRP A 89 6.53 4.48 -4.97
N TYR A 90 5.53 3.74 -4.47
CA TYR A 90 5.62 3.04 -3.19
C TYR A 90 6.86 2.13 -3.09
N ARG A 91 7.17 1.44 -4.19
CA ARG A 91 8.27 0.46 -4.25
C ARG A 91 9.62 1.04 -4.60
N ASN A 92 9.69 2.13 -5.36
CA ASN A 92 10.92 2.50 -6.06
C ASN A 92 11.36 3.94 -5.84
N GLU A 93 10.48 4.84 -5.43
CA GLU A 93 10.85 6.25 -5.31
C GLU A 93 11.36 6.55 -3.89
N PRO A 94 12.62 6.97 -3.73
CA PRO A 94 13.18 7.30 -2.43
C PRO A 94 12.61 8.63 -1.92
N ILE A 95 12.27 8.69 -0.64
CA ILE A 95 11.79 9.92 0.01
C ILE A 95 12.98 10.60 0.70
N ALA A 96 13.34 11.79 0.23
CA ALA A 96 14.54 12.51 0.68
C ALA A 96 14.55 12.74 2.20
N ASP A 97 13.43 13.19 2.76
CA ASP A 97 13.30 13.51 4.20
C ASP A 97 13.37 12.28 5.11
N TYR A 98 13.31 11.07 4.54
CA TYR A 98 13.39 9.80 5.26
C TYR A 98 14.70 9.06 4.96
N GLY A 99 15.78 9.80 4.71
CA GLY A 99 17.10 9.23 4.44
C GLY A 99 17.13 8.45 3.12
N HIS A 100 16.41 8.92 2.10
CA HIS A 100 16.28 8.30 0.79
C HIS A 100 15.71 6.87 0.81
N ARG A 101 14.91 6.55 1.81
CA ARG A 101 14.18 5.28 1.89
C ARG A 101 12.89 5.35 1.10
N THR A 102 12.48 4.22 0.53
CA THR A 102 11.19 4.05 -0.14
C THR A 102 10.05 3.94 0.87
N ALA A 103 8.83 4.26 0.44
CA ALA A 103 7.63 4.05 1.26
C ALA A 103 7.46 2.57 1.67
N ALA A 104 7.84 1.63 0.80
CA ALA A 104 7.83 0.21 1.12
C ALA A 104 8.76 -0.15 2.29
N GLU A 105 9.97 0.40 2.32
CA GLU A 105 10.91 0.18 3.43
C GLU A 105 10.41 0.81 4.73
N LEU A 106 9.86 2.02 4.67
CA LEU A 106 9.30 2.69 5.83
C LEU A 106 8.10 1.93 6.40
N VAL A 107 7.20 1.46 5.54
CA VAL A 107 6.08 0.60 5.95
C VAL A 107 6.59 -0.72 6.53
N ALA A 108 7.62 -1.35 5.95
CA ALA A 108 8.23 -2.57 6.46
C ALA A 108 8.75 -2.41 7.90
N ASP A 109 9.25 -1.23 8.24
CA ASP A 109 9.73 -0.87 9.59
C ASP A 109 8.64 -0.35 10.55
N GLY A 110 7.38 -0.33 10.11
CA GLY A 110 6.25 0.13 10.93
C GLY A 110 6.07 1.65 10.96
N GLN A 111 6.75 2.39 10.10
CA GLN A 111 6.67 3.86 10.00
C GLN A 111 5.55 4.33 9.07
N VAL A 112 4.40 3.65 9.10
CA VAL A 112 3.26 3.87 8.20
C VAL A 112 2.71 5.30 8.30
N GLU A 113 2.55 5.80 9.52
CA GLU A 113 1.99 7.13 9.75
C GLU A 113 2.90 8.26 9.25
N ALA A 114 4.21 8.02 9.20
CA ALA A 114 5.17 8.96 8.64
C ALA A 114 5.01 9.09 7.11
N VAL A 115 4.85 7.95 6.43
CA VAL A 115 4.56 7.94 4.98
C VAL A 115 3.23 8.63 4.68
N LEU A 116 2.20 8.38 5.48
CA LEU A 116 0.91 9.04 5.30
C LEU A 116 0.96 10.55 5.57
N ALA A 117 1.79 10.99 6.53
CA ALA A 117 2.03 12.41 6.76
C ALA A 117 2.68 13.06 5.54
N PHE A 118 3.72 12.44 5.00
CA PHE A 118 4.38 12.90 3.78
C PHE A 118 3.41 13.03 2.60
N ILE A 119 2.55 12.03 2.38
CA ILE A 119 1.51 12.09 1.32
C ILE A 119 0.55 13.27 1.54
N ARG A 120 0.11 13.53 2.78
CA ARG A 120 -0.75 14.68 3.09
C ARG A 120 -0.04 16.01 2.85
N ASP A 121 1.25 16.10 3.16
CA ASP A 121 2.03 17.32 2.93
C ASP A 121 2.18 17.60 1.43
N LEU A 122 2.39 16.55 0.62
CA LEU A 122 2.34 16.67 -0.85
C LEU A 122 0.97 17.16 -1.35
N GLU A 123 -0.13 16.64 -0.78
CA GLU A 123 -1.48 17.08 -1.14
C GLU A 123 -1.70 18.56 -0.82
N ASN A 124 -1.27 19.00 0.36
CA ASN A 124 -1.42 20.36 0.83
C ASN A 124 -0.53 21.33 0.02
N GLY A 125 0.70 20.93 -0.29
CA GLY A 125 1.61 21.71 -1.13
C GLY A 125 1.15 21.82 -2.59
N ALA A 126 0.45 20.81 -3.12
CA ALA A 126 -0.15 20.86 -4.46
C ALA A 126 -1.42 21.73 -4.54
N ARG A 127 -2.06 22.00 -3.40
CA ARG A 127 -3.29 22.82 -3.31
C ARG A 127 -3.03 24.27 -2.89
N GLY A 128 -1.82 24.59 -2.45
CA GLY A 128 -1.40 25.92 -2.00
C GLY A 128 -0.95 26.85 -3.12
#